data_AF-A0AA40E2K5-F1
#
_entry.id   AF-A0AA40E2K5-F1
#
_cell.length_a   1.000
_cell.length_b   1.000
_cell.length_c   1.000
_cell.angle_alpha   90.00
_cell.angle_beta   90.00
_cell.angle_gamma   90.00
#
_symmetry.space_group_name_H-M   'P 1'
#
loop_
_entity.id
_entity.type
_entity.pdbx_description
1 polymer ?
#
loop_
_entity_poly.entity_id
_entity_poly.type
_entity_poly.pdbx_seq_one_letter_code
_entity_poly.pdbx_strand_id
1 'polypeptide(L)'
;MPLPEHGLVCGGCGQPSTLKRTTDNNPNGNIQRPYYKCTPCDSWFTWADVVGVDEGNAPCYCNTPSRVNVTGVNARSGPGRRYRSCATGRCGYWSWDS
;
A
#
# COMPACT_ATOMS: atom_id res chain seq x y z
N MET A 1 2.70 19.76 -1.35
CA MET A 1 2.53 19.81 0.12
C MET A 1 3.24 18.61 0.73
N PRO A 2 3.93 18.77 1.87
CA PRO A 2 4.49 17.62 2.59
C PRO A 2 3.37 16.70 3.07
N LEU A 3 3.60 15.39 3.01
CA LEU A 3 2.67 14.41 3.59
C LEU A 3 2.73 14.49 5.13
N PRO A 4 1.61 14.27 5.84
CA PRO A 4 1.61 14.19 7.29
C PRO A 4 2.56 13.10 7.78
N GLU A 5 3.31 13.39 8.85
CA GLU A 5 4.20 12.43 9.51
C GLU A 5 3.42 11.22 10.05
N HIS A 6 2.20 11.45 10.53
CA HIS A 6 1.32 10.41 11.05
C HIS A 6 0.17 10.14 10.09
N GLY A 7 -0.05 8.86 9.78
CA GLY A 7 -1.05 8.40 8.83
C GLY A 7 -2.24 7.73 9.49
N LEU A 8 -2.82 6.78 8.77
CA LEU A 8 -3.96 6.00 9.23
C LEU A 8 -3.60 5.15 10.46
N VAL A 9 -4.60 4.93 11.31
CA VAL A 9 -4.48 4.07 12.48
C VAL A 9 -4.38 2.60 12.05
N CYS A 10 -3.46 1.86 12.69
CA CYS A 10 -3.35 0.42 12.50
C CYS A 10 -4.57 -0.29 13.09
N GLY A 11 -5.29 -1.07 12.28
CA GLY A 11 -6.45 -1.85 12.74
C GLY A 11 -6.13 -2.93 13.77
N GLY A 12 -4.86 -3.36 13.86
CA GLY A 12 -4.43 -4.40 14.81
C GLY A 12 -4.14 -3.88 16.23
N CYS A 13 -3.55 -2.70 16.37
CA CYS A 13 -3.13 -2.16 17.68
C CYS A 13 -3.70 -0.78 18.02
N GLY A 14 -4.45 -0.14 17.11
CA GLY A 14 -5.03 1.18 17.34
C GLY A 14 -4.03 2.34 17.37
N GLN A 15 -2.73 2.10 17.11
CA GLN A 15 -1.71 3.15 17.10
C GLN A 15 -1.61 3.86 15.73
N PRO A 16 -1.26 5.16 15.71
CA PRO A 16 -1.00 5.87 14.47
C PRO A 16 0.22 5.26 13.74
N SER A 17 0.16 5.26 12.42
CA SER A 17 1.29 4.85 11.58
C SER A 17 2.23 6.02 11.29
N THR A 18 3.49 5.71 11.04
CA THR A 18 4.52 6.72 10.73
C THR A 18 4.83 6.71 9.24
N LEU A 19 5.00 7.90 8.66
CA LEU A 19 5.46 8.09 7.30
C LEU A 19 6.89 7.59 7.14
N LYS A 20 7.10 6.74 6.14
CA LYS A 20 8.41 6.25 5.72
C LYS A 20 8.52 6.35 4.21
N ARG A 21 9.73 6.21 3.70
CA ARG A 21 10.02 6.09 2.28
C ARG A 21 10.78 4.80 2.04
N THR A 22 10.53 4.19 0.90
CA THR A 22 11.39 3.13 0.39
C THR A 22 12.79 3.68 0.11
N THR A 23 13.76 2.78 0.12
CA THR A 23 15.17 3.12 -0.08
C THR A 23 15.46 3.56 -1.52
N ASP A 24 16.62 4.19 -1.71
CA ASP A 24 17.13 4.60 -3.02
C ASP A 24 17.45 3.42 -3.95
N ASN A 25 17.73 2.25 -3.37
CA ASN A 25 18.02 1.01 -4.09
C ASN A 25 16.84 0.03 -3.97
N ASN A 26 15.62 0.46 -4.31
CA ASN A 26 14.44 -0.41 -4.28
C ASN A 26 14.33 -1.21 -5.59
N PRO A 27 14.56 -2.54 -5.59
CA PRO A 27 14.56 -3.34 -6.82
C PRO A 27 13.17 -3.53 -7.44
N ASN A 28 12.10 -3.13 -6.74
CA ASN A 28 10.72 -3.25 -7.23
C ASN A 28 10.25 -1.97 -7.94
N GLY A 29 11.16 -1.03 -8.26
CA GLY A 29 10.82 0.21 -8.96
C GLY A 29 10.00 1.20 -8.13
N ASN A 30 9.98 1.03 -6.80
CA ASN A 30 9.26 1.93 -5.89
C ASN A 30 10.22 2.89 -5.19
N ILE A 31 11.28 3.39 -5.84
CA ILE A 31 12.30 4.25 -5.19
C ILE A 31 11.67 5.50 -4.57
N GLN A 32 12.06 5.84 -3.33
CA GLN A 32 11.58 7.01 -2.56
C GLN A 32 10.05 7.14 -2.39
N ARG A 33 9.31 6.08 -2.73
CA ARG A 33 7.86 6.01 -2.66
C ARG A 33 7.39 6.03 -1.20
N PRO A 34 6.49 6.95 -0.82
CA PRO A 34 6.08 7.11 0.57
C PRO A 34 5.04 6.07 0.98
N TYR A 35 5.19 5.54 2.20
CA TYR A 35 4.25 4.60 2.81
C TYR A 35 4.10 4.88 4.31
N TYR A 36 2.94 4.55 4.85
CA TYR A 36 2.68 4.56 6.28
C TYR A 36 2.92 3.17 6.85
N LYS A 37 3.71 3.05 7.92
CA LYS A 37 3.99 1.78 8.61
C LYS A 37 3.59 1.86 10.08
N CYS A 38 2.92 0.82 10.58
CA CYS A 38 2.75 0.63 12.02
C CYS A 38 4.05 0.09 12.60
N THR A 39 4.81 0.93 13.30
CA THR A 39 6.06 0.50 13.96
C THR A 39 5.80 -0.50 15.10
N PRO A 40 4.77 -0.35 15.96
CA PRO A 40 4.50 -1.32 17.03
C PRO A 40 4.20 -2.75 16.54
N CYS A 41 3.43 -2.90 15.46
CA CYS A 41 3.09 -4.23 14.92
C CYS A 41 4.14 -4.79 13.96
N ASP A 42 4.94 -3.92 13.35
CA ASP A 42 5.90 -4.16 12.27
C ASP A 42 5.36 -4.86 10.99
N SER A 43 4.10 -5.28 11.00
CA SER A 43 3.46 -6.08 9.94
C SER A 43 2.50 -5.29 9.05
N TRP A 44 1.91 -4.21 9.54
CA TRP A 44 0.94 -3.40 8.79
C TRP A 44 1.58 -2.19 8.13
N PHE A 45 1.27 -1.99 6.84
CA PHE A 45 1.61 -0.78 6.09
C PHE A 45 0.61 -0.49 4.95
N THR A 46 0.63 0.73 4.44
CA THR A 46 -0.08 1.12 3.21
C THR A 46 0.67 2.25 2.50
N TRP A 47 0.58 2.36 1.16
CA TRP A 47 1.18 3.50 0.46
C TRP A 47 0.46 4.81 0.80
N ALA A 48 1.24 5.87 0.94
CA ALA A 48 0.77 7.21 1.29
C ALA A 48 0.51 8.09 0.06
N ASP A 49 0.74 7.57 -1.14
CA ASP A 49 0.46 8.22 -2.42
C ASP A 49 -0.79 7.65 -3.11
N VAL A 50 -1.16 8.28 -4.22
CA VAL A 50 -2.30 7.89 -5.06
C VAL A 50 -1.89 6.99 -6.23
N VAL A 51 -0.63 6.56 -6.33
CA VAL A 51 -0.16 5.79 -7.49
C VAL A 51 -0.89 4.44 -7.53
N GLY A 52 -1.51 4.15 -8.68
CA GLY A 52 -2.34 2.98 -8.92
C GLY A 52 -3.78 3.09 -8.41
N VAL A 53 -4.17 4.23 -7.82
CA VAL A 53 -5.55 4.50 -7.41
C VAL A 53 -6.23 5.30 -8.52
N ASP A 54 -7.31 4.77 -9.07
CA ASP A 54 -8.09 5.36 -10.15
C ASP A 54 -9.57 5.14 -9.87
N GLU A 55 -10.44 6.08 -10.24
CA GLU A 55 -11.89 5.99 -10.00
C GLU A 55 -12.55 4.81 -10.73
N GLY A 56 -11.98 4.37 -11.86
CA GLY A 56 -12.42 3.19 -12.60
C GLY A 56 -12.00 1.85 -11.96
N ASN A 57 -11.18 1.87 -10.91
CA ASN A 57 -10.79 0.64 -10.22
C ASN A 57 -11.96 0.05 -9.45
N ALA A 58 -12.14 -1.27 -9.54
CA ALA A 58 -13.13 -2.00 -8.74
C ALA A 58 -13.01 -1.63 -7.25
N PRO A 59 -14.12 -1.37 -6.55
CA PRO A 59 -14.08 -0.95 -5.15
C PRO A 59 -13.58 -2.08 -4.25
N CYS A 60 -12.86 -1.70 -3.19
CA CYS A 60 -12.53 -2.61 -2.10
C CYS A 60 -13.69 -2.70 -1.09
N TYR A 61 -13.55 -3.49 -0.02
CA TYR A 61 -14.59 -3.62 1.03
C TYR A 61 -14.84 -2.33 1.83
N CYS A 62 -14.03 -1.29 1.65
CA CYS A 62 -14.32 0.06 2.17
C CYS A 62 -15.28 0.87 1.27
N ASN A 63 -15.75 0.28 0.16
CA ASN A 63 -16.53 0.98 -0.87
C ASN A 63 -15.81 2.19 -1.50
N THR A 64 -14.48 2.14 -1.54
CA THR A 64 -13.62 3.12 -2.21
C THR A 64 -12.80 2.43 -3.30
N PRO A 65 -12.35 3.15 -4.34
CA PRO A 65 -11.52 2.58 -5.39
C PRO A 65 -10.31 1.82 -4.84
N SER A 66 -10.03 0.64 -5.40
CA SER A 66 -8.83 -0.14 -5.06
C SER A 66 -7.57 0.47 -5.68
N ARG A 67 -6.40 0.01 -5.23
CA ARG A 67 -5.10 0.35 -5.81
C ARG A 67 -4.58 -0.82 -6.63
N VAL A 68 -4.19 -0.57 -7.89
CA VAL A 68 -3.40 -1.49 -8.70
C VAL A 68 -1.94 -1.45 -8.25
N ASN A 69 -1.36 -2.62 -8.03
CA ASN A 69 0.02 -2.84 -7.63
C ASN A 69 0.65 -3.85 -8.57
N VAL A 70 1.98 -3.98 -8.49
CA VAL A 70 2.77 -4.95 -9.24
C VAL A 70 3.55 -5.80 -8.25
N THR A 71 3.57 -7.12 -8.44
CA THR A 71 4.35 -8.03 -7.60
C THR A 71 5.85 -7.73 -7.74
N GLY A 72 6.55 -7.72 -6.61
CA GLY A 72 7.99 -7.48 -6.58
C GLY A 72 8.82 -8.62 -7.18
N VAL A 73 10.11 -8.37 -7.38
CA VAL A 73 11.05 -9.28 -8.05
C VAL A 73 11.16 -10.65 -7.38
N ASN A 74 10.91 -10.72 -6.07
CA ASN A 74 10.99 -11.94 -5.25
C ASN A 74 9.62 -12.51 -4.86
N ALA A 75 8.54 -12.10 -5.53
CA ALA A 75 7.20 -12.58 -5.19
C ALA A 75 7.01 -14.07 -5.53
N ARG A 76 6.44 -14.85 -4.59
CA ARG A 76 6.15 -16.29 -4.80
C ARG A 76 5.22 -16.57 -5.98
N SER A 77 4.32 -15.63 -6.27
CA SER A 77 3.39 -15.69 -7.40
C SER A 77 4.05 -15.37 -8.76
N GLY A 78 5.34 -15.03 -8.77
CA GLY A 78 6.07 -14.54 -9.92
C GLY A 78 6.14 -13.01 -9.97
N PRO A 79 7.24 -12.43 -10.49
CA PRO A 79 7.43 -10.99 -10.57
C PRO A 79 6.54 -10.36 -11.66
N GLY A 80 6.25 -9.06 -11.53
CA GLY A 80 5.61 -8.28 -12.60
C GLY A 80 4.09 -8.49 -12.77
N ARG A 81 3.45 -9.30 -11.92
CA ARG A 81 2.00 -9.55 -11.99
C ARG A 81 1.23 -8.41 -11.35
N ARG A 82 0.15 -7.98 -11.99
CA ARG A 82 -0.72 -6.94 -11.47
C ARG A 82 -1.76 -7.51 -10.50
N TYR A 83 -1.99 -6.81 -9.41
CA TYR A 83 -3.01 -7.16 -8.42
C TYR A 83 -3.59 -5.91 -7.80
N ARG A 84 -4.83 -6.00 -7.34
CA ARG A 84 -5.54 -4.92 -6.66
C ARG A 84 -5.49 -5.13 -5.17
N SER A 85 -5.41 -4.04 -4.41
CA SER A 85 -5.53 -4.05 -2.95
C SER A 85 -6.29 -2.84 -2.43
N CYS A 86 -6.72 -2.87 -1.17
CA CYS A 86 -7.30 -1.69 -0.53
C CYS A 86 -6.30 -0.52 -0.54
N ALA A 87 -6.67 0.62 -1.13
CA ALA A 87 -5.80 1.80 -1.22
C ALA A 87 -5.38 2.34 0.16
N THR A 88 -6.24 2.18 1.16
CA THR A 88 -5.99 2.62 2.54
C THR A 88 -5.42 1.52 3.45
N GLY A 89 -5.32 0.27 2.96
CA GLY A 89 -4.84 -0.87 3.75
C GLY A 89 -5.77 -1.28 4.91
N ARG A 90 -7.02 -0.81 4.95
CA ARG A 90 -7.92 -0.99 6.11
C ARG A 90 -8.72 -2.30 6.12
N CYS A 91 -9.10 -2.81 4.95
CA CYS A 91 -10.07 -3.90 4.88
C CYS A 91 -9.52 -5.24 4.35
N GLY A 92 -8.20 -5.36 4.14
CA GLY A 92 -7.59 -6.60 3.66
C GLY A 92 -8.01 -7.06 2.26
N TYR A 93 -8.74 -6.24 1.50
CA TYR A 93 -9.12 -6.55 0.13
C TYR A 93 -7.90 -6.80 -0.73
N TRP A 94 -7.95 -7.89 -1.50
CA TRP A 94 -7.01 -8.17 -2.57
C TRP A 94 -7.69 -8.97 -3.69
N SER A 95 -7.23 -8.78 -4.93
CA SER A 95 -7.62 -9.60 -6.08
C SER A 95 -6.54 -9.55 -7.16
N TRP A 96 -6.49 -10.54 -8.04
CA TRP A 96 -5.67 -10.43 -9.25
C TRP A 96 -6.29 -9.42 -10.21
N ASP A 97 -5.44 -8.65 -10.89
CA ASP A 97 -5.84 -7.77 -11.97
C ASP A 97 -5.76 -8.58 -13.26
N SER A 98 -6.90 -9.15 -13.67
CA SER A 98 -7.06 -10.03 -14.83
C SER A 98 -7.03 -9.29 -16.15
#